data_AF-A0A6J3HGB7-F1
#
_entry.id   AF-A0A6J3HGB7-F1
#
_cell.length_a   1.000
_cell.length_b   1.000
_cell.length_c   1.000
_cell.angle_alpha   90.00
_cell.angle_beta   90.00
_cell.angle_gamma   90.00
#
_symmetry.space_group_name_H-M   'P 1'
#
loop_
_entity.id
_entity.type
_entity.pdbx_description
1 polymer ?
#
loop_
_entity_poly.entity_id
_entity_poly.type
_entity_poly.pdbx_seq_one_letter_code
_entity_poly.pdbx_strand_id
1 'polypeptide(L)'
;MFPLQKYNADYDLSARQGADTLAFMSLLEEKLLPVLVHTFWIDTKNYVEVTRKWYAEAMPFPLNFFLPGRMQRQYMERLQLLSGEHRPEDEEELEKELY
;
A
#
# COMPACT_ATOMS: atom_id res chain seq x y z
N MET A 1 40.03 8.18 -8.42
CA MET A 1 38.77 8.39 -9.15
C MET A 1 37.90 7.17 -8.92
N PHE A 2 36.86 7.28 -8.08
CA PHE A 2 35.99 6.13 -7.77
C PHE A 2 35.08 5.86 -8.99
N PRO A 3 34.95 4.61 -9.45
CA PRO A 3 34.02 4.30 -10.53
C PRO A 3 32.59 4.55 -10.05
N LEU A 4 31.78 5.26 -10.84
CA LEU A 4 30.33 5.32 -10.63
C LEU A 4 29.79 3.89 -10.72
N GLN A 5 29.55 3.28 -9.57
CA GLN A 5 28.90 1.99 -9.51
C GLN A 5 27.44 2.16 -9.93
N LYS A 6 27.07 1.46 -11.01
CA LYS A 6 25.72 1.42 -11.57
C LYS A 6 24.81 0.60 -10.64
N TYR A 7 24.32 1.22 -9.58
CA TYR A 7 23.52 0.52 -8.55
C TYR A 7 22.03 0.34 -8.93
N ASN A 8 21.55 1.10 -9.91
CA ASN A 8 20.15 1.20 -10.27
C ASN A 8 19.92 0.48 -11.61
N ALA A 9 18.83 -0.29 -11.71
CA ALA A 9 18.47 -1.02 -12.94
C ALA A 9 18.22 -0.07 -14.12
N ASP A 10 17.91 1.20 -13.84
CA ASP A 10 17.60 2.23 -14.83
C ASP A 10 18.84 2.96 -15.37
N TYR A 11 20.05 2.60 -14.94
CA TYR A 11 21.28 3.36 -15.24
C TYR A 11 21.52 3.54 -16.75
N ASP A 12 21.17 2.53 -17.55
CA ASP A 12 21.40 2.52 -19.01
C ASP A 12 20.15 2.94 -19.81
N LEU A 13 19.12 3.50 -19.17
CA LEU A 13 17.91 3.99 -19.86
C LEU A 13 18.16 5.30 -20.60
N SER A 14 17.61 5.41 -21.81
CA SER A 14 17.47 6.71 -22.46
C SER A 14 16.54 7.62 -21.68
N ALA A 15 16.66 8.95 -21.86
CA ALA A 15 15.79 9.91 -21.19
C ALA A 15 14.29 9.64 -21.43
N ARG A 16 13.92 9.16 -22.61
CA ARG A 16 12.55 8.76 -22.93
C ARG A 16 12.11 7.54 -22.15
N GLN A 17 12.94 6.49 -22.12
CA GLN A 17 12.62 5.29 -21.35
C GLN A 17 12.53 5.59 -19.86
N GLY A 18 13.42 6.44 -19.31
CA GLY A 18 13.33 6.89 -17.93
C GLY A 18 12.02 7.64 -17.63
N ALA A 19 11.58 8.52 -18.54
CA ALA A 19 10.31 9.19 -18.42
C ALA A 19 9.11 8.22 -18.50
N ASP A 20 9.16 7.24 -19.40
CA ASP A 20 8.14 6.20 -19.52
C ASP A 20 8.08 5.35 -18.24
N THR A 21 9.22 4.92 -17.69
CA THR A 21 9.29 4.16 -16.43
C THR A 21 8.68 4.95 -15.28
N LEU A 22 9.02 6.23 -15.14
CA LEU A 22 8.43 7.10 -14.12
C LEU A 22 6.92 7.27 -14.30
N ALA A 23 6.45 7.46 -15.54
CA ALA A 23 5.02 7.58 -15.82
C ALA A 23 4.25 6.31 -15.42
N PHE A 24 4.80 5.13 -15.70
CA PHE A 24 4.21 3.87 -15.26
C PHE A 24 4.26 3.68 -13.75
N MET A 25 5.37 4.04 -13.09
CA MET A 25 5.45 4.00 -11.63
C MET A 25 4.40 4.90 -10.99
N SER A 26 4.26 6.14 -11.47
CA SER A 26 3.23 7.08 -10.99
C SER A 26 1.83 6.53 -11.22
N LEU A 27 1.54 5.90 -12.37
CA LEU A 27 0.24 5.29 -12.62
C LEU A 27 -0.08 4.17 -11.61
N LEU A 28 0.90 3.32 -11.29
CA LEU A 28 0.72 2.26 -10.29
C LEU A 28 0.53 2.84 -8.89
N GLU A 29 1.31 3.86 -8.52
CA GLU A 29 1.16 4.55 -7.24
C GLU A 29 -0.19 5.25 -7.11
N GLU A 30 -0.74 5.80 -8.19
CA GLU A 30 -2.02 6.50 -8.15
C GLU A 30 -3.23 5.56 -8.23
N LYS A 31 -3.14 4.45 -8.96
CA LYS A 31 -4.30 3.58 -9.24
C LYS A 31 -4.28 2.27 -8.49
N LEU A 32 -3.11 1.64 -8.33
CA LEU A 32 -2.99 0.33 -7.72
C LEU A 32 -2.73 0.42 -6.21
N LEU A 33 -1.84 1.32 -5.80
CA LEU A 33 -1.47 1.46 -4.38
C LEU A 33 -2.68 1.72 -3.47
N PRO A 34 -3.66 2.58 -3.82
CA PRO A 34 -4.83 2.78 -2.95
C PRO A 34 -5.65 1.50 -2.75
N VAL A 35 -5.82 0.71 -3.82
CA VAL A 35 -6.54 -0.59 -3.76
C VAL A 35 -5.82 -1.55 -2.83
N LEU A 36 -4.50 -1.69 -2.99
CA LEU A 36 -3.69 -2.55 -2.11
C LEU A 36 -3.77 -2.10 -0.65
N VAL A 37 -3.66 -0.79 -0.40
CA VAL A 37 -3.76 -0.26 0.97
C VAL A 37 -5.13 -0.56 1.56
N HIS A 38 -6.21 -0.38 0.79
CA HIS A 38 -7.56 -0.73 1.21
C HIS A 38 -7.67 -2.21 1.58
N THR A 39 -7.29 -3.10 0.67
CA THR A 39 -7.36 -4.55 0.85
C THR A 39 -6.53 -5.02 2.05
N PHE A 40 -5.33 -4.49 2.26
CA PHE A 40 -4.46 -4.98 3.34
C PHE A 40 -4.75 -4.37 4.71
N TRP A 41 -5.17 -3.09 4.77
CA TRP A 41 -5.20 -2.32 6.03
C TRP A 41 -6.58 -1.81 6.42
N ILE A 42 -7.52 -1.68 5.48
CA ILE A 42 -8.86 -1.13 5.72
C ILE A 42 -9.91 -2.22 5.77
N ASP A 43 -9.89 -3.16 4.82
CA ASP A 43 -10.78 -4.31 4.85
C ASP A 43 -10.55 -5.10 6.14
N THR A 44 -11.58 -5.17 6.99
CA THR A 44 -11.45 -5.68 8.35
C THR A 44 -11.13 -7.16 8.34
N LYS A 45 -11.74 -7.91 7.42
CA LYS A 45 -11.53 -9.36 7.30
C LYS A 45 -10.10 -9.67 6.88
N ASN A 46 -9.62 -9.08 5.80
CA ASN A 46 -8.25 -9.26 5.32
C ASN A 46 -7.22 -8.78 6.34
N TYR A 47 -7.46 -7.64 7.00
CA TYR A 47 -6.54 -7.15 8.02
C TYR A 47 -6.42 -8.13 9.20
N VAL A 48 -7.53 -8.62 9.76
CA VAL A 48 -7.51 -9.50 10.94
C VAL A 48 -7.05 -10.91 10.59
N GLU A 49 -7.50 -11.45 9.46
CA GLU A 49 -7.26 -12.85 9.10
C GLU A 49 -5.91 -13.07 8.41
N VAL A 50 -5.42 -12.09 7.67
CA VAL A 50 -4.22 -12.22 6.82
C VAL A 50 -3.14 -11.24 7.27
N THR A 51 -3.33 -9.93 7.08
CA THR A 51 -2.26 -8.94 7.22
C THR A 51 -1.67 -8.93 8.63
N ARG A 52 -2.52 -8.77 9.66
CA ARG A 52 -2.07 -8.70 11.05
C ARG A 52 -1.38 -9.98 11.49
N LYS A 53 -1.93 -11.15 11.12
CA LYS A 53 -1.34 -12.44 11.50
C LYS A 53 0.02 -12.63 10.84
N TRP A 54 0.13 -12.37 9.54
CA TRP A 54 1.38 -12.49 8.80
C TRP A 54 2.49 -11.61 9.41
N TYR A 55 2.20 -10.34 9.70
CA TYR A 55 3.17 -9.47 10.36
C TYR A 55 3.47 -9.90 11.81
N ALA A 56 2.49 -10.42 12.55
CA ALA A 56 2.73 -10.90 13.91
C ALA A 56 3.61 -12.17 13.95
N GLU A 57 3.53 -13.02 12.92
CA GLU A 57 4.35 -14.22 12.77
C GLU A 57 5.75 -13.92 12.22
N ALA A 58 5.86 -12.97 11.29
CA ALA A 58 7.13 -12.61 10.67
C ALA A 58 8.05 -11.76 11.57
N MET A 59 7.48 -11.06 12.57
CA MET A 59 8.22 -10.13 13.42
C MET A 59 8.57 -10.73 14.78
N PRO A 60 9.78 -10.46 15.32
CA PRO A 60 10.15 -10.92 16.64
C PRO A 60 9.41 -10.15 17.73
N PHE A 61 9.30 -10.77 18.91
CA PHE A 61 8.89 -10.09 20.12
C PHE A 61 9.84 -8.90 20.44
N PRO A 62 9.33 -7.70 20.82
CA PRO A 62 7.92 -7.35 21.04
C PRO A 62 7.22 -6.69 19.85
N LEU A 63 7.88 -6.57 18.69
CA LEU A 63 7.39 -5.81 17.54
C LEU A 63 6.07 -6.39 17.00
N ASN A 64 5.91 -7.70 17.02
CA ASN A 64 4.67 -8.37 16.59
C ASN A 64 3.40 -7.88 17.29
N PHE A 65 3.49 -7.37 18.53
CA PHE A 65 2.33 -6.93 19.28
C PHE A 65 1.76 -5.58 18.83
N PHE A 66 2.63 -4.64 18.45
CA PHE A 66 2.21 -3.25 18.22
C PHE A 66 2.53 -2.72 16.82
N LEU A 67 3.48 -3.32 16.10
CA LEU A 67 3.86 -2.86 14.78
C LEU A 67 2.71 -2.95 13.77
N PRO A 68 1.95 -4.06 13.66
CA PRO A 68 0.83 -4.13 12.72
C PRO A 68 -0.22 -3.06 12.99
N GLY A 69 -0.58 -2.84 14.26
CA GLY A 69 -1.55 -1.83 14.67
C GLY A 69 -1.06 -0.39 14.54
N ARG A 70 0.26 -0.16 14.57
CA ARG A 70 0.85 1.15 14.24
C ARG A 70 0.77 1.42 12.75
N MET A 71 1.14 0.44 11.93
CA MET A 71 1.09 0.57 10.47
C MET A 71 -0.34 0.79 9.97
N GLN A 72 -1.31 0.02 10.49
CA GLN A 72 -2.72 0.19 10.15
C GLN A 72 -3.21 1.61 10.39
N ARG A 73 -2.91 2.19 11.57
CA ARG A 73 -3.27 3.57 11.89
C ARG A 73 -2.65 4.58 10.92
N GLN A 74 -1.38 4.42 10.58
CA GLN A 74 -0.72 5.32 9.63
C GLN A 74 -1.37 5.27 8.23
N TYR A 75 -1.76 4.09 7.76
CA TYR A 75 -2.43 3.95 6.47
C TYR A 75 -3.87 4.49 6.50
N MET A 76 -4.60 4.29 7.61
CA MET A 76 -5.93 4.89 7.80
C MET A 76 -5.86 6.42 7.79
N GLU A 77 -4.93 7.02 8.54
CA GLU A 77 -4.71 8.47 8.59
C GLU A 77 -4.33 9.01 7.19
N ARG A 78 -3.43 8.33 6.48
CA ARG A 78 -3.02 8.72 5.13
C ARG A 78 -4.19 8.67 4.14
N LEU A 79 -5.04 7.65 4.21
CA LEU A 79 -6.22 7.56 3.35
C LEU A 79 -7.23 8.65 3.68
N GLN A 80 -7.49 8.93 4.96
CA GLN A 80 -8.39 10.02 5.34
C GLN A 80 -7.92 11.37 4.79
N LEU A 81 -6.61 11.63 4.76
CA LEU A 81 -6.04 12.84 4.18
C LEU A 81 -6.17 12.90 2.65
N LEU A 82 -6.07 11.76 1.96
CA LEU A 82 -6.16 11.70 0.49
C LEU A 82 -7.61 11.68 -0.02
N SER A 83 -8.52 11.06 0.75
CA SER A 83 -9.89 10.78 0.34
C SER A 83 -10.89 11.88 0.67
N GLY A 84 -10.49 12.98 1.33
CA GLY A 84 -11.30 14.19 1.56
C GLY A 84 -12.80 13.93 1.71
N GLU A 85 -13.25 13.56 2.91
CA GLU A 85 -14.66 13.29 3.27
C GLU A 85 -15.36 12.09 2.61
N HIS A 86 -14.70 11.20 1.87
CA HIS A 86 -15.38 9.96 1.47
C HIS A 86 -15.37 8.92 2.60
N ARG A 87 -16.44 8.94 3.41
CA ARG A 87 -16.79 7.83 4.32
C ARG A 87 -17.02 6.56 3.48
N PRO A 88 -16.42 5.42 3.83
CA PRO A 88 -16.86 4.14 3.31
C PRO A 88 -18.20 3.82 3.97
N GLU A 89 -19.29 4.38 3.41
CA GLU A 89 -20.63 3.92 3.74
C GLU A 89 -20.90 2.68 2.88
N ASP A 90 -20.92 1.54 3.58
CA ASP A 90 -21.73 0.38 3.28
C ASP A 90 -21.43 -0.41 1.99
N GLU A 91 -20.19 -0.87 1.85
CA GLU A 91 -19.86 -1.98 0.91
C GLU A 91 -20.72 -3.23 1.19
N GLU A 92 -21.05 -3.51 2.46
CA GLU A 92 -21.88 -4.65 2.87
C GLU A 92 -23.36 -4.49 2.47
N GLU A 93 -23.85 -3.25 2.29
CA GLU A 93 -25.20 -2.96 1.82
C GLU A 93 -25.28 -2.99 0.28
N LEU A 94 -24.22 -2.51 -0.39
CA LEU A 94 -24.04 -2.64 -1.84
C LEU A 94 -23.96 -4.09 -2.32
N GLU A 95 -23.30 -4.97 -1.56
CA GLU A 95 -23.25 -6.40 -1.86
C GLU A 95 -24.62 -7.09 -1.67
N LYS A 96 -25.45 -6.62 -0.72
CA LYS A 96 -26.81 -7.14 -0.51
C LYS A 96 -27.80 -6.70 -1.58
N GLU A 97 -27.64 -5.52 -2.17
CA GLU A 97 -28.49 -5.02 -3.25
C GLU A 97 -28.19 -5.69 -4.62
N LEU A 98 -27.08 -6.43 -4.73
CA LEU A 98 -26.68 -7.13 -5.96
C LEU A 98 -27.20 -8.59 -6.06
N TYR A 99 -27.76 -9.14 -4.98
CA TYR A 99 -28.27 -10.52 -4.89
C TYR A 99 -29.73 -10.56 -4.44
#